data_AF-A0AB40D0H9-F1
#
_entry.id   AF-A0AB40D0H9-F1
#
_cell.length_a   1.000
_cell.length_b   1.000
_cell.length_c   1.000
_cell.angle_alpha   90.00
_cell.angle_beta   90.00
_cell.angle_gamma   90.00
#
_symmetry.space_group_name_H-M   'P 1'
#
loop_
_entity.id
_entity.type
_entity.pdbx_description
1 polymer ?
#
loop_
_entity_poly.entity_id
_entity_poly.type
_entity_poly.pdbx_seq_one_letter_code
_entity_poly.pdbx_strand_id
1 'polypeptide(L)'
;MDACHLLFGRPWQYDRSVVHNGRTNTYSFTKDGVKIVLLPRRDTTTSPTRDITNLLTLAKFEEEILQSDVVFALIGKGVAVEEAIPHIAKPIVDEFKDVFPDELPPLRDIQHQIDLEPGAALPNRPHYQMSTIKHEELQRQVEELLGKGHIRESLSPCAVPSFLTPKKDGSW
;
A
#
# COMPACT_ATOMS: atom_id res chain seq x y z
N MET A 1 12.93 -1.47 -10.69
CA MET A 1 11.82 -2.44 -10.83
C MET A 1 10.62 -1.58 -11.17
N ASP A 2 10.44 -1.32 -12.47
CA ASP A 2 9.79 -0.08 -12.90
C ASP A 2 8.28 -0.28 -13.03
N ALA A 3 7.51 0.74 -12.67
CA ALA A 3 6.06 0.73 -12.43
C ALA A 3 5.19 0.14 -13.57
N CYS A 4 5.72 0.06 -14.79
CA CYS A 4 5.02 -0.53 -15.94
C CYS A 4 4.91 -2.06 -15.87
N HIS A 5 5.78 -2.75 -15.11
CA HIS A 5 5.61 -4.18 -14.83
C HIS A 5 4.37 -4.45 -13.97
N LEU A 6 3.98 -3.50 -13.13
CA LEU A 6 2.87 -3.62 -12.18
C LEU A 6 1.50 -3.38 -12.84
N LEU A 7 1.42 -2.51 -13.85
CA LEU A 7 0.14 -2.13 -14.44
C LEU A 7 -0.36 -3.08 -15.54
N PHE A 8 0.55 -3.68 -16.33
CA PHE A 8 0.16 -4.55 -17.45
C PHE A 8 0.79 -5.95 -17.42
N GLY A 9 1.80 -6.18 -16.58
CA GLY A 9 2.48 -7.47 -16.47
C GLY A 9 3.41 -7.83 -17.64
N ARG A 10 4.20 -8.88 -17.47
CA ARG A 10 5.09 -9.42 -18.52
C ARG A 10 4.36 -10.01 -19.74
N PRO A 11 3.22 -10.72 -19.59
CA PRO A 11 2.50 -11.28 -20.74
C PRO A 11 2.11 -10.21 -21.75
N TRP A 12 1.54 -9.09 -21.28
CA TRP A 12 1.16 -7.98 -22.17
C TRP A 12 2.34 -7.37 -22.91
N GLN A 13 3.49 -7.21 -22.24
CA GLN A 13 4.71 -6.67 -22.87
C GLN A 13 5.23 -7.60 -23.97
N TYR A 14 5.17 -8.91 -23.75
CA TYR A 14 5.55 -9.93 -24.72
C TYR A 14 4.58 -9.95 -25.91
N ASP A 15 3.28 -10.05 -25.63
CA ASP A 15 2.23 -10.16 -26.66
C ASP A 15 2.16 -8.94 -27.57
N ARG A 16 2.46 -7.75 -27.03
CA ARG A 16 2.45 -6.49 -27.78
C ARG A 16 3.81 -6.07 -28.32
N SER A 17 4.85 -6.91 -28.15
CA SER A 17 6.22 -6.62 -28.60
C SER A 17 6.68 -5.22 -28.15
N VAL A 18 6.46 -4.91 -26.88
CA VAL A 18 6.69 -3.58 -26.32
C VAL A 18 8.20 -3.34 -26.15
N VAL A 19 8.69 -2.21 -26.67
CA VAL A 19 10.08 -1.78 -26.55
C VAL A 19 10.18 -0.62 -25.56
N HIS A 20 10.98 -0.81 -24.51
CA HIS A 20 11.29 0.23 -23.53
C HIS A 20 12.61 0.93 -23.86
N ASN A 21 12.59 2.26 -23.94
CA ASN A 21 13.79 3.09 -24.08
C ASN A 21 14.13 3.73 -22.72
N GLY A 22 15.07 3.10 -22.00
CA GLY A 22 15.46 3.54 -20.65
C GLY A 22 16.08 4.94 -20.57
N ARG A 23 16.66 5.47 -21.66
CA ARG A 23 17.23 6.84 -21.67
C ARG A 23 16.14 7.92 -21.66
N THR A 24 15.05 7.68 -22.36
CA THR A 24 13.94 8.64 -22.49
C THR A 24 12.73 8.28 -21.65
N ASN A 25 12.77 7.14 -20.96
CA ASN A 25 11.68 6.54 -20.20
C ASN A 25 10.39 6.42 -21.03
N THR A 26 10.53 6.01 -22.30
CA THR A 26 9.40 5.85 -23.25
C THR A 26 9.15 4.37 -23.54
N TYR A 27 7.88 4.02 -23.73
CA TYR A 27 7.46 2.68 -24.19
C TYR A 27 6.84 2.79 -25.58
N SER A 28 7.23 1.91 -26.50
CA SER A 28 6.67 1.89 -27.86
C SER A 28 6.19 0.50 -28.25
N PHE A 29 5.03 0.42 -28.91
CA PHE A 29 4.45 -0.84 -29.40
C PHE A 29 3.53 -0.57 -30.60
N THR A 30 3.22 -1.63 -31.35
CA THR A 30 2.33 -1.54 -32.52
C THR A 30 0.97 -2.11 -32.17
N LYS A 31 -0.10 -1.36 -32.46
CA LYS A 31 -1.49 -1.83 -32.34
C LYS A 31 -2.22 -1.44 -33.61
N ASP A 32 -2.83 -2.42 -34.28
CA ASP A 32 -3.65 -2.23 -35.48
C ASP A 32 -2.90 -1.49 -36.61
N GLY A 33 -1.60 -1.79 -36.77
CA GLY A 33 -0.71 -1.14 -37.75
C GLY A 33 -0.20 0.24 -37.34
N VAL A 34 -0.65 0.79 -36.20
CA VAL A 34 -0.23 2.10 -35.69
C VAL A 34 0.82 1.93 -34.59
N LYS A 35 1.95 2.63 -34.73
CA LYS A 35 2.98 2.70 -33.68
C LYS A 35 2.55 3.69 -32.61
N ILE A 36 2.31 3.19 -31.40
CA ILE A 36 1.95 3.99 -30.23
C ILE A 36 3.21 4.17 -29.37
N VAL A 37 3.46 5.40 -28.92
CA VAL A 37 4.56 5.74 -28.01
C VAL A 37 4.00 6.40 -26.75
N LEU A 38 4.18 5.75 -25.61
CA LEU A 38 3.85 6.29 -24.31
C LEU A 38 5.01 7.16 -23.81
N LEU A 39 4.71 8.43 -23.55
CA LEU A 39 5.66 9.40 -23.03
C LEU A 39 5.57 9.47 -21.49
N PRO A 40 6.67 9.81 -20.81
CA PRO A 40 6.63 10.15 -19.39
C PRO A 40 5.64 11.29 -19.16
N ARG A 41 4.80 11.15 -18.14
CA ARG A 41 3.95 12.26 -17.70
C ARG A 41 4.87 13.40 -17.26
N ARG A 42 4.76 14.56 -17.91
CA ARG A 42 5.36 15.79 -17.39
C ARG A 42 4.47 16.23 -16.23
N ASP A 43 5.02 16.32 -15.04
CA ASP A 43 4.34 16.97 -13.94
C ASP A 43 4.15 18.44 -14.34
N THR A 44 2.93 18.79 -14.73
CA THR A 44 2.53 20.20 -14.83
C THR A 44 2.38 20.69 -13.40
N THR A 45 3.50 21.02 -12.77
CA THR A 45 3.51 21.96 -11.66
C THR A 45 3.22 23.34 -12.24
N THR A 46 1.94 23.65 -12.44
CA THR A 46 1.51 25.05 -12.37
C THR A 46 1.61 25.47 -10.91
N SER A 47 2.81 25.82 -10.46
CA SER A 47 3.00 26.65 -9.28
C SER A 47 2.89 28.11 -9.72
N PRO A 48 1.86 28.86 -9.31
CA PRO A 48 1.99 30.31 -9.25
C PRO A 48 3.00 30.61 -8.14
N THR A 49 4.17 31.10 -8.53
CA THR A 49 5.20 31.64 -7.65
C THR A 49 4.61 32.85 -6.91
N ARG A 50 4.16 32.63 -5.67
CA ARG A 50 4.12 33.65 -4.62
C ARG A 50 4.53 32.95 -3.33
N ASP A 51 5.79 33.12 -2.96
CA ASP A 51 6.25 32.86 -1.60
C ASP A 51 5.51 33.82 -0.66
N ILE A 52 4.37 33.36 -0.17
CA ILE A 52 3.72 33.91 1.01
C ILE A 52 3.55 32.73 1.96
N THR A 53 4.66 32.21 2.47
CA THR A 53 4.60 31.23 3.55
C THR A 53 4.18 31.97 4.81
N ASN A 54 2.89 31.96 5.14
CA ASN A 54 2.33 32.40 6.43
C ASN A 54 2.69 31.43 7.58
N LEU A 55 3.87 30.81 7.52
CA LEU A 55 4.35 29.83 8.48
C LEU A 55 5.32 30.53 9.43
N LEU A 56 5.00 30.52 10.71
CA LEU A 56 5.83 31.07 11.78
C LEU A 56 6.62 29.95 12.46
N THR A 57 7.82 30.27 12.94
CA THR A 57 8.53 29.40 13.88
C THR A 57 7.85 29.46 15.25
N LEU A 58 8.00 28.39 16.05
CA LEU A 58 7.36 28.28 17.37
C LEU A 58 7.69 29.48 18.28
N ALA A 59 8.96 29.91 18.32
CA ALA A 59 9.36 31.09 19.10
C ALA A 59 8.67 32.38 18.66
N LYS A 60 8.50 32.60 17.34
CA LYS A 60 7.79 33.78 16.82
C LYS A 60 6.29 33.71 17.09
N PHE A 61 5.71 32.52 17.06
CA PHE A 61 4.33 32.30 17.43
C PHE A 61 4.09 32.61 18.92
N GLU A 62 5.00 32.20 19.80
CA GLU A 62 4.96 32.49 21.24
C GLU A 62 5.08 33.98 21.56
N GLU A 63 5.92 34.72 20.83
CA GLU A 63 6.00 36.17 20.98
C GLU A 63 4.71 36.87 20.51
N GLU A 64 4.16 36.46 19.36
CA GLU A 64 2.98 37.09 18.76
C GLU A 64 1.69 36.82 19.56
N ILE A 65 1.53 35.62 20.14
CA ILE A 65 0.38 35.27 20.97
C ILE A 65 0.36 36.05 22.30
N LEU A 66 1.53 36.42 22.83
CA LEU A 66 1.62 37.23 24.04
C LEU A 66 1.27 38.70 23.79
N GLN A 67 1.42 39.17 22.55
CA GLN A 67 1.10 40.54 22.15
C GLN A 67 -0.34 40.70 21.63
N SER A 68 -0.97 39.60 21.23
CA SER A 68 -2.32 39.61 20.64
C SER A 68 -3.39 39.35 21.70
N ASP A 69 -4.38 40.24 21.81
CA ASP A 69 -5.49 40.08 22.76
C ASP A 69 -6.44 38.92 22.38
N VAL A 70 -6.52 38.55 21.10
CA VAL A 70 -7.43 37.52 20.58
C VAL A 70 -6.74 36.67 19.52
N VAL A 71 -6.79 35.35 19.69
CA VAL A 71 -6.26 34.37 18.73
C VAL A 71 -7.36 33.46 18.22
N PHE A 72 -7.42 33.29 16.89
CA PHE A 72 -8.29 32.33 16.23
C PHE A 72 -7.51 31.07 15.87
N ALA A 73 -7.93 29.91 16.38
CA ALA A 73 -7.35 28.62 16.04
C ALA A 73 -8.26 27.87 15.06
N LEU A 74 -7.72 27.50 13.90
CA LEU A 74 -8.39 26.58 12.97
C LEU A 74 -7.93 25.15 13.28
N ILE A 75 -8.77 24.37 13.93
CA ILE A 75 -8.49 22.97 14.25
C ILE A 75 -9.10 22.09 13.17
N GLY A 76 -8.25 21.49 12.34
CA GLY A 76 -8.68 20.47 11.39
C GLY A 76 -9.00 19.18 12.15
N LYS A 77 -10.27 18.91 12.41
CA LYS A 77 -10.69 17.57 12.84
C LYS A 77 -10.65 16.67 11.61
N GLY A 78 -9.74 15.69 11.60
CA GLY A 78 -9.76 14.62 10.61
C GLY A 78 -11.08 13.88 10.74
N VAL A 79 -12.05 14.21 9.88
CA VAL A 79 -13.24 13.39 9.71
C VAL A 79 -12.75 12.22 8.88
N ALA A 80 -12.69 11.03 9.49
CA ALA A 80 -12.66 9.81 8.71
C ALA A 80 -13.89 9.88 7.81
N VAL A 81 -13.67 10.18 6.53
CA VAL A 81 -14.74 10.14 5.55
C VAL A 81 -15.05 8.66 5.44
N GLU A 82 -16.12 8.22 6.11
CA GLU A 82 -16.82 7.04 5.66
C GLU A 82 -17.25 7.39 4.23
N GLU A 83 -16.45 6.97 3.25
CA GLU A 83 -16.78 7.14 1.84
C GLU A 83 -18.06 6.35 1.62
N ALA A 84 -19.19 7.06 1.70
CA ALA A 84 -20.49 6.48 1.48
C ALA A 84 -20.50 5.90 0.06
N ILE A 85 -20.77 4.60 -0.03
CA ILE A 85 -20.82 3.87 -1.30
C ILE A 85 -21.69 4.71 -2.28
N PRO A 86 -21.13 5.15 -3.42
CA PRO A 86 -21.87 5.94 -4.39
C PRO A 86 -23.20 5.27 -4.74
N HIS A 87 -24.29 6.03 -4.85
CA HIS A 87 -25.62 5.46 -5.09
C HIS A 87 -25.69 4.54 -6.32
N ILE A 88 -24.85 4.77 -7.32
CA ILE A 88 -24.73 3.94 -8.52
C ILE A 88 -24.06 2.58 -8.27
N ALA A 89 -23.19 2.48 -7.27
CA ALA A 89 -22.45 1.26 -6.93
C ALA A 89 -23.20 0.36 -5.93
N LYS A 90 -24.15 0.91 -5.16
CA LYS A 90 -24.98 0.15 -4.21
C LYS A 90 -25.64 -1.10 -4.82
N PRO A 91 -26.34 -1.04 -5.97
CA PRO A 91 -26.98 -2.24 -6.53
C PRO A 91 -25.96 -3.32 -6.92
N ILE A 92 -24.76 -2.94 -7.36
CA ILE A 92 -23.69 -3.88 -7.72
C ILE A 92 -23.09 -4.52 -6.45
N VAL A 93 -22.87 -3.74 -5.40
CA VAL A 93 -22.37 -4.25 -4.13
C VAL A 93 -23.37 -5.21 -3.48
N ASP A 94 -24.66 -4.90 -3.58
CA ASP A 94 -25.73 -5.78 -3.08
C ASP A 94 -25.84 -7.07 -3.90
N GLU A 95 -25.66 -7.00 -5.24
CA GLU A 95 -25.65 -8.16 -6.14
C GLU A 95 -24.49 -9.12 -5.85
N PHE A 96 -23.27 -8.59 -5.65
CA PHE A 96 -22.04 -9.36 -5.43
C PHE A 96 -21.63 -9.45 -3.95
N LYS A 97 -22.58 -9.35 -3.03
CA LYS A 97 -22.30 -9.37 -1.59
C LYS A 97 -21.60 -10.67 -1.15
N ASP A 98 -21.88 -11.77 -1.82
CA ASP A 98 -21.27 -13.09 -1.62
C ASP A 98 -19.78 -13.15 -1.98
N VAL A 99 -19.30 -12.25 -2.85
CA VAL A 99 -17.88 -12.15 -3.25
C VAL A 99 -17.03 -11.48 -2.17
N PHE A 100 -17.65 -10.76 -1.22
CA PHE A 100 -16.98 -10.06 -0.13
C PHE A 100 -17.34 -10.65 1.25
N PRO A 101 -17.08 -11.95 1.50
CA PRO A 101 -17.33 -12.52 2.82
C PRO A 101 -16.35 -11.96 3.86
N ASP A 102 -16.85 -11.73 5.08
CA ASP A 102 -16.02 -11.35 6.23
C ASP A 102 -15.15 -12.54 6.73
N GLU A 103 -15.50 -13.76 6.34
CA GLU A 103 -14.84 -15.01 6.71
C GLU A 103 -13.95 -15.55 5.59
N LEU A 104 -13.12 -16.54 5.92
CA LEU A 104 -12.29 -17.23 4.94
C LEU A 104 -13.14 -17.82 3.80
N PRO A 105 -12.73 -17.63 2.54
CA PRO A 105 -13.41 -18.27 1.43
C PRO A 105 -13.29 -19.79 1.55
N PRO A 106 -14.27 -20.54 1.01
CA PRO A 106 -14.22 -21.99 1.03
C PRO A 106 -12.97 -22.52 0.32
N LEU A 107 -12.54 -23.72 0.72
CA LEU A 107 -11.43 -24.41 0.07
C LEU A 107 -11.74 -24.59 -1.42
N ARG A 108 -10.76 -24.25 -2.26
CA ARG A 108 -10.83 -24.41 -3.71
C ARG A 108 -10.05 -25.66 -4.14
N ASP A 109 -10.40 -26.21 -5.29
CA ASP A 109 -9.71 -27.38 -5.88
C ASP A 109 -8.23 -27.12 -6.18
N ILE A 110 -7.89 -25.86 -6.48
CA ILE A 110 -6.53 -25.42 -6.74
C ILE A 110 -5.99 -24.76 -5.48
N GLN A 111 -4.99 -25.40 -4.86
CA GLN A 111 -4.27 -24.88 -3.71
C GLN A 111 -2.87 -24.40 -4.12
N HIS A 112 -2.35 -23.40 -3.41
CA HIS A 112 -0.98 -22.97 -3.60
C HIS A 112 -0.02 -24.02 -3.04
N GLN A 113 0.84 -24.56 -3.90
CA GLN A 113 1.96 -25.42 -3.53
C GLN A 113 3.28 -24.65 -3.69
N ILE A 114 4.17 -24.82 -2.72
CA ILE A 114 5.54 -24.30 -2.78
C ILE A 114 6.44 -25.46 -3.19
N ASP A 115 6.94 -25.45 -4.42
CA ASP A 115 7.89 -26.43 -4.90
C ASP A 115 9.28 -26.14 -4.33
N LEU A 116 9.89 -27.13 -3.67
CA LEU A 116 11.22 -27.00 -3.07
C LEU A 116 12.27 -27.53 -4.04
N GLU A 117 13.35 -26.77 -4.20
CA GLU A 117 14.55 -27.21 -4.91
C GLU A 117 15.21 -28.39 -4.17
N PRO A 118 15.49 -29.53 -4.83
CA PRO A 118 16.10 -30.68 -4.18
C PRO A 118 17.45 -30.32 -3.51
N GLY A 119 17.58 -30.65 -2.23
CA GLY A 119 18.78 -30.35 -1.45
C GLY A 119 18.84 -28.92 -0.89
N ALA A 120 17.84 -28.07 -1.15
CA ALA A 120 17.75 -26.76 -0.52
C ALA A 120 17.51 -26.88 1.00
N ALA A 121 18.25 -26.08 1.78
CA ALA A 121 18.07 -26.00 3.21
C ALA A 121 16.92 -25.07 3.57
N LEU A 122 16.01 -25.52 4.44
CA LEU A 122 14.94 -24.69 4.98
C LEU A 122 15.50 -23.66 5.95
N PRO A 123 15.08 -22.38 5.87
CA PRO A 123 15.52 -21.37 6.82
C PRO A 123 14.92 -21.65 8.19
N ASN A 124 15.76 -21.68 9.23
CA ASN A 124 15.34 -21.66 10.62
C ASN A 124 16.12 -20.58 11.34
N ARG A 125 15.53 -19.38 11.42
CA ARG A 125 16.15 -18.19 11.97
C ARG A 125 15.35 -17.73 13.21
N PRO A 126 16.02 -17.32 14.30
CA PRO A 126 15.33 -16.79 15.46
C PRO A 126 14.62 -15.47 15.11
N HIS A 127 13.58 -15.14 15.87
CA HIS A 127 12.92 -13.84 15.76
C HIS A 127 13.88 -12.70 16.12
N TYR A 128 13.69 -11.55 15.47
CA TYR A 128 14.44 -10.34 15.81
C TYR A 128 14.11 -9.86 17.22
N GLN A 129 15.10 -9.28 17.87
CA GLN A 129 14.89 -8.54 19.10
C GLN A 129 14.01 -7.31 18.79
N MET A 130 12.96 -7.14 19.58
CA MET A 130 11.98 -6.07 19.43
C MET A 130 11.66 -5.45 20.79
N SER A 131 11.26 -4.18 20.80
CA SER A 131 10.77 -3.52 22.01
C SER A 131 9.42 -4.10 22.43
N THR A 132 9.07 -3.93 23.71
CA THR A 132 7.79 -4.42 24.27
C THR A 132 6.59 -3.97 23.46
N ILE A 133 6.54 -2.69 23.06
CA ILE A 133 5.45 -2.12 22.24
C ILE A 133 5.30 -2.84 20.90
N LYS A 134 6.42 -3.14 20.22
CA LYS A 134 6.40 -3.85 18.94
C LYS A 134 6.01 -5.32 19.12
N HIS A 135 6.41 -5.92 20.24
CA HIS A 135 6.05 -7.30 20.56
C HIS A 135 4.55 -7.44 20.80
N GLU A 136 3.97 -6.54 21.59
CA GLU A 136 2.53 -6.50 21.87
C GLU A 136 1.71 -6.29 20.59
N GLU A 137 2.13 -5.39 19.70
CA GLU A 137 1.44 -5.19 18.42
C GLU A 137 1.56 -6.42 17.49
N LEU A 138 2.73 -7.05 17.43
CA LEU A 138 2.89 -8.28 16.65
C LEU A 138 1.99 -9.39 17.20
N GLN A 139 1.94 -9.55 18.53
CA GLN A 139 1.09 -10.54 19.18
C GLN A 139 -0.39 -10.27 18.89
N ARG A 140 -0.84 -9.01 18.98
CA ARG A 140 -2.21 -8.61 18.65
C ARG A 140 -2.58 -9.02 17.22
N GLN A 141 -1.70 -8.76 16.24
CA GLN A 141 -1.95 -9.14 14.84
C GLN A 141 -1.97 -10.67 14.65
N VAL A 142 -1.09 -11.40 15.34
CA VAL A 142 -1.06 -12.88 15.28
C VAL A 142 -2.34 -13.47 15.87
N GLU A 143 -2.81 -12.98 17.01
CA GLU A 143 -4.07 -13.42 17.63
C GLU A 143 -5.28 -13.12 16.73
N GLU A 144 -5.30 -11.96 16.07
CA GLU A 144 -6.34 -11.61 15.10
C GLU A 144 -6.34 -12.58 13.90
N LEU A 145 -5.17 -12.91 13.37
CA LEU A 145 -5.03 -13.85 12.25
C LEU A 145 -5.38 -15.29 12.64
N LEU A 146 -5.07 -15.70 13.88
CA LEU A 146 -5.49 -16.99 14.44
C LEU A 146 -7.02 -17.03 14.61
N GLY A 147 -7.62 -15.98 15.13
CA GLY A 147 -9.08 -15.85 15.29
C GLY A 147 -9.82 -15.91 13.95
N LYS A 148 -9.25 -15.32 12.89
CA LYS A 148 -9.76 -15.40 11.51
C LYS A 148 -9.48 -16.75 10.82
N GLY A 149 -8.69 -17.63 11.43
CA GLY A 149 -8.27 -18.90 10.84
C GLY A 149 -7.27 -18.79 9.67
N HIS A 150 -6.71 -17.59 9.42
CA HIS A 150 -5.76 -17.35 8.33
C HIS A 150 -4.41 -18.03 8.58
N ILE A 151 -4.04 -18.19 9.86
CA ILE A 151 -2.84 -18.91 10.29
C ILE A 151 -3.23 -19.94 11.35
N ARG A 152 -2.31 -20.88 11.61
CA ARG A 152 -2.44 -21.89 12.67
C ARG A 152 -1.08 -22.17 13.30
N GLU A 153 -1.10 -22.62 14.54
CA GLU A 153 0.11 -23.13 15.18
C GLU A 153 0.69 -24.32 14.39
N SER A 154 2.02 -24.38 14.32
CA SER A 154 2.71 -25.44 13.60
C SER A 154 4.03 -25.80 14.29
N LEU A 155 4.44 -27.06 14.12
CA LEU A 155 5.77 -27.55 14.52
C LEU A 155 6.69 -27.62 13.29
N SER A 156 6.66 -26.56 12.47
CA SER A 156 7.44 -26.50 11.24
C SER A 156 8.96 -26.44 11.54
N PRO A 157 9.80 -27.19 10.83
CA PRO A 157 11.25 -27.04 10.92
C PRO A 157 11.77 -25.76 10.24
N CYS A 158 10.90 -25.06 9.50
CA CYS A 158 11.17 -23.79 8.84
C CYS A 158 10.59 -22.64 9.66
N ALA A 159 11.44 -21.69 10.03
CA ALA A 159 11.07 -20.48 10.76
C ALA A 159 11.79 -19.26 10.17
N VAL A 160 11.01 -18.21 9.88
CA VAL A 160 11.52 -16.94 9.37
C VAL A 160 11.06 -15.80 10.30
N PRO A 161 11.93 -14.83 10.59
CA PRO A 161 11.58 -13.73 11.46
C PRO A 161 10.59 -12.77 10.78
N SER A 162 9.69 -12.20 11.58
CA SER A 162 8.70 -11.23 11.15
C SER A 162 9.13 -9.81 11.49
N PHE A 163 8.67 -8.84 10.69
CA PHE A 163 8.92 -7.42 10.90
C PHE A 163 7.61 -6.64 10.84
N LEU A 164 7.49 -5.63 11.71
CA LEU A 164 6.41 -4.64 11.65
C LEU A 164 6.87 -3.43 10.82
N THR A 165 6.00 -2.98 9.90
CA THR A 165 6.30 -1.86 9.00
C THR A 165 5.33 -0.72 9.30
N PRO A 166 5.81 0.47 9.74
CA PRO A 166 4.91 1.56 10.08
C PRO A 166 4.16 2.05 8.83
N LYS A 167 2.85 2.19 8.96
CA LYS A 167 1.93 2.69 7.94
C LYS A 167 1.72 4.20 8.09
N LYS A 168 1.19 4.83 7.03
CA LYS A 168 0.99 6.29 6.97
C LYS A 168 -0.02 6.83 7.99
N ASP A 169 -0.95 5.99 8.42
CA ASP A 169 -1.97 6.29 9.43
C ASP A 169 -1.43 6.19 10.87
N GLY A 170 -0.14 5.88 11.03
CA GLY A 170 0.49 5.69 12.35
C GLY A 170 0.32 4.29 12.92
N SER A 171 -0.36 3.38 12.22
CA SER A 171 -0.44 1.96 12.58
C SER A 171 0.78 1.17 12.07
N TRP A 172 0.81 -0.14 12.36
CA TRP A 172 1.83 -1.09 11.87
C TRP A 172 1.22 -2.07 10.87
#